data_AF-A0A5J5RHX7-F1
#
_entry.id   AF-A0A5J5RHX7-F1
#
_cell.length_a   1.000
_cell.length_b   1.000
_cell.length_c   1.000
_cell.angle_alpha   90.00
_cell.angle_beta   90.00
_cell.angle_gamma   90.00
#
_symmetry.space_group_name_H-M   'P 1'
#
loop_
_entity.id
_entity.type
_entity.pdbx_description
1 polymer ?
#
loop_
_entity_poly.entity_id
_entity_poly.type
_entity_poly.pdbx_seq_one_letter_code
_entity_poly.pdbx_strand_id
1 'polypeptide(L)'
;MKSILKYAMLMENHKPYIAMLFVQFIYAGMALFSKAAISKGMNPYVFVVYRQAFATITLAPFAFFLERMESISVRKFPGLAKVLGSVISLSGALVFAFVKGPTIKFMNWYPETQNQTADSIAKDHPVGVWIKGCLIMLSANTAWSMWLVLQGRIVKQYPAKLRLTALQCFFSCIQSAIWAIAAERNPSAWKLGWDVHLLAVIYCGVIVAGITYWLQVWTIEKKGPVFTAIFTPLALVITAIFSAFLWKETLHWGSVAGVVLLVGGLYSVLWGKKKEDEKMVRNEQNPGTNKEEIVLECITHQ
;
A
#
# COMPACT_ATOMS: atom_id res chain seq x y z
N MET A 1 -0.77 17.52 -38.13
CA MET A 1 -0.08 16.38 -37.49
C MET A 1 0.33 16.66 -36.04
N LYS A 2 1.02 17.78 -35.72
CA LYS A 2 1.41 18.15 -34.34
C LYS A 2 0.22 18.26 -33.35
N SER A 3 -0.93 18.80 -33.76
CA SER A 3 -2.12 18.88 -32.88
C SER A 3 -2.72 17.52 -32.56
N ILE A 4 -2.76 16.58 -33.52
CA ILE A 4 -3.30 15.22 -33.31
C ILE A 4 -2.37 14.42 -32.40
N LEU A 5 -1.05 14.56 -32.58
CA LEU A 5 -0.05 14.00 -31.66
C LEU A 5 -0.17 14.60 -30.25
N LYS A 6 -0.44 15.90 -30.13
CA LYS A 6 -0.67 16.56 -28.83
C LYS A 6 -1.92 16.03 -28.13
N TYR A 7 -3.02 15.85 -28.86
CA TYR A 7 -4.24 15.23 -28.33
C TYR A 7 -4.05 13.74 -27.97
N ALA A 8 -3.34 12.98 -28.81
CA ALA A 8 -3.02 11.58 -28.52
C ALA A 8 -2.11 11.44 -27.28
N MET A 9 -1.10 12.29 -27.13
CA MET A 9 -0.25 12.33 -25.92
C MET A 9 -1.02 12.79 -24.68
N LEU A 10 -1.96 13.75 -24.81
CA LEU A 10 -2.84 14.15 -23.70
C LEU A 10 -3.75 13.00 -23.26
N MET A 11 -4.31 12.27 -24.23
CA MET A 11 -5.10 11.05 -24.03
C MET A 11 -4.25 9.87 -23.56
N GLU A 12 -2.93 9.90 -23.64
CA GLU A 12 -2.09 8.87 -23.02
C GLU A 12 -1.72 9.27 -21.58
N ASN A 13 -1.53 10.57 -21.35
CA ASN A 13 -1.17 11.14 -20.05
C ASN A 13 -2.30 11.10 -19.01
N HIS A 14 -3.57 11.16 -19.42
CA HIS A 14 -4.71 11.12 -18.50
C HIS A 14 -5.03 9.70 -17.97
N LYS A 15 -4.68 8.64 -18.71
CA LYS A 15 -4.95 7.24 -18.36
C LYS A 15 -4.42 6.84 -16.96
N PRO A 16 -3.16 7.16 -16.57
CA PRO A 16 -2.68 6.85 -15.24
C PRO A 16 -3.39 7.63 -14.12
N TYR A 17 -3.95 8.82 -14.38
CA TYR A 17 -4.77 9.51 -13.37
C TYR A 17 -6.10 8.78 -13.16
N ILE A 18 -6.80 8.43 -14.24
CA ILE A 18 -8.08 7.71 -14.17
C ILE A 18 -7.88 6.33 -13.52
N ALA A 19 -6.82 5.61 -13.92
CA ALA A 19 -6.45 4.34 -13.30
C ALA A 19 -6.19 4.49 -11.80
N MET A 20 -5.46 5.53 -11.37
CA MET A 20 -5.22 5.77 -9.95
C MET A 20 -6.47 6.13 -9.19
N LEU A 21 -7.37 6.98 -9.73
CA LEU A 21 -8.65 7.27 -9.10
C LEU A 21 -9.49 6.00 -8.90
N PHE A 22 -9.52 5.13 -9.91
CA PHE A 22 -10.19 3.84 -9.83
C PHE A 22 -9.56 2.91 -8.77
N VAL A 23 -8.23 2.86 -8.70
CA VAL A 23 -7.48 2.13 -7.65
C VAL A 23 -7.85 2.62 -6.25
N GLN A 24 -7.96 3.93 -6.03
CA GLN A 24 -8.34 4.48 -4.72
C GLN A 24 -9.78 4.09 -4.32
N PHE A 25 -10.70 4.03 -5.29
CA PHE A 25 -12.06 3.55 -5.04
C PHE A 25 -12.07 2.06 -4.63
N ILE A 26 -11.28 1.22 -5.31
CA ILE A 26 -11.16 -0.19 -4.94
C ILE A 26 -10.57 -0.36 -3.54
N TYR A 27 -9.53 0.43 -3.20
CA TYR A 27 -8.95 0.43 -1.85
C TYR A 27 -9.94 0.87 -0.78
N ALA A 28 -10.77 1.87 -1.06
CA ALA A 28 -11.84 2.25 -0.16
C ALA A 28 -12.84 1.12 0.05
N GLY A 29 -13.26 0.45 -1.04
CA GLY A 29 -14.09 -0.75 -0.96
C GLY A 29 -13.42 -1.85 -0.11
N MET A 30 -12.11 -2.07 -0.26
CA MET A 30 -11.37 -3.06 0.54
C MET A 30 -11.48 -2.74 2.03
N ALA A 31 -11.27 -1.49 2.42
CA ALA A 31 -11.36 -1.07 3.81
C ALA A 31 -12.77 -1.31 4.38
N LEU A 32 -13.81 -0.99 3.60
CA LEU A 32 -15.22 -1.17 4.01
C LEU A 32 -15.60 -2.66 4.12
N PHE A 33 -15.26 -3.48 3.13
CA PHE A 33 -15.53 -4.93 3.19
C PHE A 33 -14.75 -5.60 4.31
N SER A 34 -13.50 -5.19 4.55
CA SER A 34 -12.70 -5.68 5.68
C SER A 34 -13.35 -5.29 7.00
N LYS A 35 -13.79 -4.04 7.15
CA LYS A 35 -14.52 -3.56 8.33
C LYS A 35 -15.83 -4.32 8.54
N ALA A 36 -16.62 -4.53 7.49
CA ALA A 36 -17.84 -5.34 7.56
C ALA A 36 -17.58 -6.75 8.07
N ALA A 37 -16.58 -7.40 7.50
CA ALA A 37 -16.30 -8.79 7.79
C ALA A 37 -15.74 -8.95 9.23
N ILE A 38 -14.90 -8.02 9.69
CA ILE A 38 -14.42 -7.98 11.08
C ILE A 38 -15.56 -7.65 12.05
N SER A 39 -16.43 -6.71 11.72
CA SER A 39 -17.57 -6.31 12.57
C SER A 39 -18.59 -7.45 12.79
N LYS A 40 -18.64 -8.42 11.87
CA LYS A 40 -19.47 -9.63 11.98
C LYS A 40 -18.78 -10.80 12.69
N GLY A 41 -17.63 -10.56 13.32
CA GLY A 41 -16.96 -11.53 14.19
C GLY A 41 -15.84 -12.35 13.55
N MET A 42 -15.43 -12.04 12.31
CA MET A 42 -14.27 -12.71 11.71
C MET A 42 -12.97 -12.20 12.33
N ASN A 43 -12.09 -13.15 12.69
CA ASN A 43 -10.77 -12.81 13.22
C ASN A 43 -9.92 -12.09 12.13
N PRO A 44 -9.40 -10.88 12.39
CA PRO A 44 -8.60 -10.13 11.42
C PRO A 44 -7.36 -10.86 10.91
N TYR A 45 -6.71 -11.69 11.74
CA TYR A 45 -5.52 -12.44 11.33
C TYR A 45 -5.89 -13.49 10.27
N VAL A 46 -6.95 -14.25 10.53
CA VAL A 46 -7.47 -15.29 9.63
C VAL A 46 -7.95 -14.66 8.31
N PHE A 47 -8.60 -13.50 8.38
CA PHE A 47 -9.03 -12.75 7.20
C PHE A 47 -7.88 -12.41 6.25
N VAL A 48 -6.74 -11.95 6.79
CA VAL A 48 -5.57 -11.61 5.98
C VAL A 48 -5.01 -12.84 5.27
N VAL A 49 -4.95 -13.99 5.94
CA VAL A 49 -4.51 -15.26 5.35
C VAL A 49 -5.39 -15.63 4.17
N TYR A 50 -6.71 -15.66 4.38
CA TYR A 50 -7.64 -16.02 3.32
C TYR A 50 -7.56 -15.06 2.13
N ARG A 51 -7.47 -13.75 2.37
CA ARG A 51 -7.30 -12.77 1.30
C ARG A 51 -6.08 -13.08 0.42
N GLN A 52 -4.93 -13.34 1.03
CA GLN A 52 -3.69 -13.63 0.29
C GLN A 52 -3.70 -15.02 -0.35
N ALA A 53 -4.38 -15.99 0.26
CA ALA A 53 -4.55 -17.33 -0.30
C ALA A 53 -5.39 -17.27 -1.58
N PHE A 54 -6.57 -16.63 -1.55
CA PHE A 54 -7.43 -16.46 -2.72
C PHE A 54 -6.74 -15.66 -3.83
N ALA A 55 -6.00 -14.60 -3.47
CA ALA A 55 -5.18 -13.86 -4.41
C ALA A 55 -4.17 -14.75 -5.13
N THR A 56 -3.46 -15.60 -4.37
CA THR A 56 -2.42 -16.48 -4.91
C THR A 56 -3.01 -17.58 -5.78
N ILE A 57 -4.08 -18.25 -5.31
CA ILE A 57 -4.77 -19.31 -6.06
C ILE A 57 -5.31 -18.78 -7.39
N THR A 58 -5.81 -17.54 -7.40
CA THR A 58 -6.32 -16.92 -8.62
C THR A 58 -5.18 -16.46 -9.52
N LEU A 59 -4.15 -15.78 -9.00
CA LEU A 59 -3.09 -15.21 -9.82
C LEU A 59 -2.06 -16.22 -10.33
N ALA A 60 -1.77 -17.27 -9.57
CA ALA A 60 -0.75 -18.26 -9.93
C ALA A 60 -1.01 -18.96 -11.27
N PRO A 61 -2.22 -19.49 -11.57
CA PRO A 61 -2.48 -20.09 -12.87
C PRO A 61 -2.42 -19.06 -14.00
N PHE A 62 -3.00 -17.86 -13.83
CA PHE A 62 -2.93 -16.81 -14.84
C PHE A 62 -1.50 -16.38 -15.15
N ALA A 63 -0.66 -16.25 -14.12
CA ALA A 63 0.76 -15.94 -14.28
C ALA A 63 1.50 -17.07 -15.04
N PHE A 64 1.23 -18.33 -14.69
CA PHE A 64 1.84 -19.48 -15.35
C PHE A 64 1.43 -19.63 -16.83
N PHE A 65 0.15 -19.44 -17.13
CA PHE A 65 -0.36 -19.54 -18.50
C PHE A 65 0.15 -18.40 -19.40
N LEU A 66 0.20 -17.16 -18.91
CA LEU A 66 0.69 -16.02 -19.67
C LEU A 66 2.21 -16.09 -19.91
N GLU A 67 2.98 -16.58 -18.93
CA GLU A 67 4.43 -16.76 -19.11
C GLU A 67 4.79 -17.95 -20.00
N ARG A 68 3.92 -18.96 -20.14
CA ARG A 68 4.17 -20.07 -21.09
C ARG A 68 4.18 -19.59 -22.55
N MET A 69 3.49 -18.50 -22.86
CA MET A 69 3.56 -17.84 -24.16
C MET A 69 4.81 -16.96 -24.33
N GLU A 70 5.50 -16.61 -23.24
CA GLU A 70 6.55 -15.57 -23.22
C GLU A 70 7.93 -16.06 -22.71
N SER A 71 8.07 -17.30 -22.24
CA SER A 71 9.30 -17.75 -21.57
C SER A 71 10.27 -18.51 -22.48
N ILE A 72 11.29 -17.80 -22.97
CA ILE A 72 12.69 -18.24 -22.78
C ILE A 72 13.51 -17.02 -22.34
N SER A 73 13.52 -16.70 -21.04
CA SER A 73 14.68 -16.09 -20.35
C SER A 73 14.40 -15.91 -18.86
N VAL A 74 14.58 -16.95 -18.06
CA VAL A 74 14.63 -16.81 -16.58
C VAL A 74 15.72 -17.70 -16.00
N ARG A 75 16.97 -17.35 -16.29
CA ARG A 75 18.11 -17.96 -15.60
C ARG A 75 19.22 -16.94 -15.41
N LYS A 76 19.10 -16.06 -14.40
CA LYS A 76 20.23 -15.28 -13.87
C LYS A 76 20.16 -15.10 -12.35
N PHE A 77 21.35 -15.09 -11.75
CA PHE A 77 21.70 -14.92 -10.34
C PHE A 77 20.91 -13.89 -9.49
N PRO A 78 20.39 -12.76 -10.04
CA PRO A 78 19.58 -11.83 -9.25
C PRO A 78 18.28 -12.43 -8.70
N GLY A 79 17.71 -13.43 -9.37
CA GLY A 79 16.53 -14.15 -8.89
C GLY A 79 16.82 -14.97 -7.63
N LEU A 80 17.98 -15.63 -7.59
CA LEU A 80 18.41 -16.44 -6.44
C LEU A 80 18.69 -15.57 -5.21
N ALA A 81 19.29 -14.39 -5.39
CA ALA A 81 19.52 -13.44 -4.31
C ALA A 81 18.20 -12.92 -3.69
N LYS A 82 17.16 -12.68 -4.51
CA LYS A 82 15.83 -12.30 -4.02
C LYS A 82 15.12 -13.43 -3.26
N VAL A 83 15.29 -14.68 -3.73
CA VAL A 83 14.76 -15.85 -3.02
C VAL A 83 15.48 -16.05 -1.69
N LEU A 84 16.81 -15.96 -1.66
CA LEU A 84 17.61 -16.06 -0.45
C LEU A 84 17.28 -14.94 0.55
N GLY A 85 17.14 -13.69 0.10
CA GLY A 85 16.71 -12.58 0.95
C GLY A 85 15.31 -12.79 1.53
N SER A 86 14.39 -13.37 0.74
CA SER A 86 13.03 -13.71 1.22
C SER A 86 13.09 -14.82 2.27
N VAL A 87 13.92 -15.86 2.07
CA VAL A 87 14.14 -16.93 3.05
C VAL A 87 14.77 -16.40 4.33
N ILE A 88 15.76 -15.53 4.26
CA ILE A 88 16.38 -14.90 5.44
C ILE A 88 15.36 -14.04 6.20
N SER A 89 14.54 -13.27 5.49
CA SER A 89 13.47 -12.48 6.12
C SER A 89 12.38 -13.36 6.76
N LEU A 90 12.05 -14.50 6.13
CA LEU A 90 11.13 -15.49 6.65
C LEU A 90 11.67 -16.11 7.94
N SER A 91 12.95 -16.49 7.95
CA SER A 91 13.64 -16.99 9.14
C SER A 91 13.70 -15.94 10.24
N GLY A 92 13.97 -14.67 9.93
CA GLY A 92 13.95 -13.59 10.92
C GLY A 92 12.57 -13.34 11.53
N ALA A 93 11.51 -13.36 10.71
CA ALA A 93 10.13 -13.23 11.18
C ALA A 93 9.71 -14.43 12.04
N LEU A 94 10.13 -15.64 11.68
CA LEU A 94 9.92 -16.86 12.48
C LEU A 94 10.63 -16.77 13.84
N VAL A 95 11.89 -16.35 13.87
CA VAL A 95 12.63 -16.16 15.13
C VAL A 95 11.96 -15.10 15.99
N PHE A 96 11.55 -13.96 15.43
CA PHE A 96 10.83 -12.92 16.16
C PHE A 96 9.48 -13.40 16.73
N ALA A 97 8.73 -14.20 15.97
CA ALA A 97 7.42 -14.70 16.39
C ALA A 97 7.50 -15.82 17.46
N PHE A 98 8.50 -16.69 17.37
CA PHE A 98 8.61 -17.88 18.22
C PHE A 98 9.58 -17.73 19.40
N VAL A 99 10.57 -16.83 19.33
CA VAL A 99 11.50 -16.56 20.44
C VAL A 99 10.91 -15.50 21.36
N LYS A 100 10.09 -15.95 22.32
CA LYS A 100 9.74 -15.13 23.49
C LYS A 100 10.88 -15.22 24.50
N GLY A 101 11.83 -14.30 24.41
CA GLY A 101 12.85 -14.10 25.43
C GLY A 101 12.31 -13.34 26.65
N PRO A 102 13.00 -13.40 27.81
CA PRO A 102 12.71 -12.53 28.95
C PRO A 102 12.83 -11.06 28.51
N THR A 103 11.97 -10.21 29.09
CA THR A 103 11.96 -8.77 28.78
C THR A 103 13.33 -8.17 29.03
N ILE A 104 13.98 -7.71 27.97
CA ILE A 104 15.26 -7.03 28.05
C ILE A 104 14.95 -5.63 28.61
N LYS A 105 15.24 -5.40 29.90
CA LYS A 105 15.13 -4.07 30.54
C LYS A 105 16.22 -3.16 29.96
N PHE A 106 15.98 -2.64 28.76
CA PHE A 106 16.92 -1.80 28.02
C PHE A 106 17.07 -0.38 28.61
N MET A 107 16.23 -0.01 29.58
CA MET A 107 16.17 1.36 30.10
C MET A 107 15.67 1.39 31.56
N ASN A 108 16.59 1.37 32.52
CA ASN A 108 16.32 1.49 33.96
C ASN A 108 16.24 2.96 34.44
N TRP A 109 15.79 3.90 33.59
CA TRP A 109 15.72 5.33 33.94
C TRP A 109 14.33 5.81 34.40
N TYR A 110 13.46 4.91 34.86
CA TYR A 110 12.24 5.30 35.57
C TYR A 110 12.12 4.46 36.84
N PRO A 111 11.88 5.07 38.02
CA PRO A 111 11.75 4.34 39.25
C PRO A 111 10.54 3.39 39.18
N GLU A 112 10.82 2.11 39.42
CA GLU A 112 9.90 1.00 39.46
C GLU A 112 8.92 1.20 40.62
N THR A 113 7.70 1.69 40.33
CA THR A 113 6.63 1.75 41.33
C THR A 113 5.88 0.43 41.30
N GLN A 114 6.32 -0.48 42.15
CA GLN A 114 5.61 -1.69 42.54
C GLN A 114 4.31 -1.29 43.26
N ASN A 115 3.16 -1.81 42.83
CA ASN A 115 2.06 -2.19 43.73
C ASN A 115 1.09 -3.16 43.05
N GLN A 116 0.81 -4.23 43.78
CA GLN A 116 -0.03 -5.37 43.41
C GLN A 116 -1.52 -5.03 43.56
N THR A 117 -2.34 -5.69 42.74
CA THR A 117 -3.73 -6.15 42.99
C THR A 117 -4.70 -5.25 43.76
N ALA A 118 -5.75 -4.78 43.07
CA ALA A 118 -7.16 -5.16 43.30
C ALA A 118 -8.11 -4.08 42.74
N ASP A 119 -9.03 -4.53 41.90
CA ASP A 119 -10.38 -4.03 41.61
C ASP A 119 -10.73 -2.54 41.47
N SER A 120 -11.70 -2.37 40.55
CA SER A 120 -12.67 -1.28 40.39
C SER A 120 -12.29 -0.06 39.52
N ILE A 121 -12.81 -0.11 38.29
CA ILE A 121 -13.50 0.95 37.54
C ILE A 121 -12.86 2.35 37.61
N ALA A 122 -11.97 2.65 36.65
CA ALA A 122 -11.87 3.98 36.05
C ALA A 122 -11.34 3.87 34.62
N LYS A 123 -12.06 4.46 33.68
CA LYS A 123 -11.70 4.60 32.27
C LYS A 123 -10.49 5.55 32.18
N ASP A 124 -9.31 5.03 31.92
CA ASP A 124 -8.25 5.83 31.34
C ASP A 124 -7.37 4.95 30.45
N HIS A 125 -7.31 5.26 29.17
CA HIS A 125 -6.53 4.49 28.21
C HIS A 125 -5.04 4.76 28.50
N PRO A 126 -4.24 3.76 28.95
CA PRO A 126 -2.88 4.01 29.37
C PRO A 126 -2.05 4.56 28.21
N VAL A 127 -1.37 5.68 28.43
CA VAL A 127 -0.56 6.43 27.44
C VAL A 127 0.37 5.52 26.62
N GLY A 128 0.87 4.43 27.22
CA GLY A 128 1.70 3.43 26.54
C GLY A 128 1.02 2.71 25.37
N VAL A 129 -0.30 2.51 25.41
CA VAL A 129 -1.06 1.89 24.31
C VAL A 129 -1.15 2.83 23.11
N TRP A 130 -1.31 4.14 23.35
CA TRP A 130 -1.37 5.14 22.30
C TRP A 130 -0.02 5.32 21.59
N ILE A 131 1.07 5.39 22.36
CA ILE A 131 2.44 5.46 21.83
C ILE A 131 2.74 4.22 20.98
N LYS A 132 2.38 3.02 21.45
CA LYS A 132 2.55 1.77 20.69
C LYS A 132 1.80 1.81 19.35
N GLY A 133 0.57 2.35 19.33
CA GLY A 133 -0.19 2.55 18.10
C GLY A 133 0.51 3.47 17.10
N CYS A 134 1.02 4.61 17.56
CA CYS A 134 1.77 5.56 16.73
C CYS A 134 3.05 4.95 16.14
N LEU A 135 3.82 4.21 16.96
CA LEU A 135 5.04 3.51 16.50
C LEU A 135 4.74 2.42 15.46
N ILE A 136 3.67 1.64 15.66
CA ILE A 136 3.22 0.64 14.68
C ILE A 136 2.78 1.31 13.38
N MET A 137 2.05 2.43 13.46
CA MET A 137 1.60 3.17 12.27
C MET A 137 2.79 3.74 11.48
N LEU A 138 3.78 4.33 12.17
CA LEU A 138 4.96 4.89 11.52
C LEU A 138 5.77 3.80 10.80
N SER A 139 5.98 2.66 11.46
CA SER A 139 6.69 1.53 10.86
C SER A 139 5.93 0.95 9.67
N ALA A 140 4.61 0.82 9.76
CA ALA A 140 3.75 0.38 8.65
C ALA A 140 3.85 1.34 7.45
N ASN A 141 3.80 2.66 7.68
CA ASN A 141 3.89 3.65 6.61
C ASN A 141 5.28 3.68 5.95
N THR A 142 6.32 3.46 6.74
CA THR A 142 7.70 3.35 6.25
C THR A 142 7.87 2.09 5.39
N ALA A 143 7.36 0.96 5.85
CA ALA A 143 7.37 -0.30 5.09
C ALA A 143 6.60 -0.17 3.77
N TRP A 144 5.43 0.47 3.79
CA TRP A 144 4.64 0.75 2.58
C TRP A 144 5.39 1.65 1.60
N SER A 145 6.06 2.69 2.09
CA SER A 145 6.86 3.60 1.26
C SER A 145 8.05 2.89 0.62
N MET A 146 8.79 2.10 1.41
CA MET A 146 9.90 1.28 0.92
C MET A 146 9.43 0.29 -0.13
N TRP A 147 8.27 -0.34 0.09
CA TRP A 147 7.62 -1.24 -0.83
C TRP A 147 7.32 -0.59 -2.20
N LEU A 148 6.73 0.61 -2.22
CA LEU A 148 6.42 1.34 -3.46
C LEU A 148 7.70 1.67 -4.27
N VAL A 149 8.76 2.11 -3.58
CA VAL A 149 10.03 2.43 -4.23
C VAL A 149 10.67 1.17 -4.83
N LEU A 150 10.66 0.06 -4.08
CA LEU A 150 11.22 -1.20 -4.53
C LEU A 150 10.43 -1.77 -5.73
N GLN A 151 9.10 -1.66 -5.72
CA GLN A 151 8.25 -2.02 -6.85
C GLN A 151 8.64 -1.28 -8.12
N GLY A 152 8.92 0.03 -8.04
CA GLY A 152 9.41 0.81 -9.18
C GLY A 152 10.78 0.37 -9.72
N ARG A 153 11.64 -0.20 -8.88
CA ARG A 153 12.92 -0.79 -9.32
C ARG A 153 12.73 -2.17 -9.95
N ILE A 154 11.86 -2.99 -9.37
CA ILE A 154 11.65 -4.37 -9.81
C ILE A 154 10.94 -4.41 -11.18
N VAL A 155 9.91 -3.58 -11.40
CA VAL A 155 9.17 -3.57 -12.67
C VAL A 155 10.04 -3.21 -13.87
N LYS A 156 11.11 -2.40 -13.66
CA LYS A 156 12.08 -2.07 -14.72
C LYS A 156 12.99 -3.25 -15.10
N GLN A 157 13.23 -4.17 -14.17
CA GLN A 157 14.09 -5.34 -14.40
C GLN A 157 13.29 -6.59 -14.79
N TYR A 158 12.00 -6.63 -14.47
CA TYR A 158 11.16 -7.80 -14.64
C TYR A 158 9.83 -7.41 -15.31
N PRO A 159 9.68 -7.62 -16.62
CA PRO A 159 8.49 -7.17 -17.36
C PRO A 159 7.22 -7.99 -17.04
N ALA A 160 7.36 -9.20 -16.48
CA ALA A 160 6.24 -10.06 -16.10
C ALA A 160 5.58 -9.60 -14.77
N LYS A 161 4.70 -8.60 -14.87
CA LYS A 161 4.00 -7.94 -13.74
C LYS A 161 3.12 -8.91 -12.93
N LEU A 162 2.47 -9.85 -13.60
CA LEU A 162 1.54 -10.78 -12.96
C LEU A 162 2.27 -11.82 -12.11
N ARG A 163 3.41 -12.36 -12.58
CA ARG A 163 4.23 -13.27 -11.75
C ARG A 163 4.81 -12.58 -10.53
N LEU A 164 5.27 -11.34 -10.67
CA LEU A 164 5.76 -10.58 -9.52
C LEU A 164 4.68 -10.46 -8.44
N THR A 165 3.45 -10.12 -8.87
CA THR A 165 2.29 -9.98 -7.97
C THR A 165 1.88 -11.32 -7.37
N ALA A 166 1.89 -12.40 -8.15
CA ALA A 166 1.59 -13.76 -7.67
C ALA A 166 2.62 -14.23 -6.63
N LEU A 167 3.92 -14.05 -6.90
CA LEU A 167 5.00 -14.39 -5.97
C LEU A 167 4.89 -13.58 -4.67
N GLN A 168 4.63 -12.28 -4.78
CA GLN A 168 4.40 -11.42 -3.62
C GLN A 168 3.21 -11.91 -2.78
N CYS A 169 2.08 -12.25 -3.41
CA CYS A 169 0.90 -12.74 -2.71
C CYS A 169 1.18 -14.09 -2.04
N PHE A 170 1.94 -14.97 -2.71
CA PHE A 170 2.34 -16.27 -2.17
C PHE A 170 3.20 -16.12 -0.89
N PHE A 171 4.28 -15.32 -0.95
CA PHE A 171 5.11 -15.09 0.25
C PHE A 171 4.35 -14.36 1.36
N SER A 172 3.45 -13.43 0.99
CA SER A 172 2.58 -12.76 1.95
C SER A 172 1.59 -13.72 2.60
N CYS A 173 1.07 -14.71 1.86
CA CYS A 173 0.21 -15.76 2.37
C CYS A 173 0.96 -16.61 3.39
N ILE A 174 2.20 -17.01 3.09
CA ILE A 174 3.03 -17.80 4.02
C ILE A 174 3.29 -17.01 5.31
N GLN A 175 3.76 -15.76 5.23
CA GLN A 175 4.07 -14.99 6.45
C GLN A 175 2.81 -14.76 7.31
N SER A 176 1.68 -14.45 6.66
CA SER A 176 0.43 -14.16 7.37
C SER A 176 -0.17 -15.43 7.96
N ALA A 177 -0.05 -16.58 7.28
CA ALA A 177 -0.51 -17.87 7.80
C ALA A 177 0.27 -18.26 9.06
N ILE A 178 1.60 -18.14 9.03
CA ILE A 178 2.45 -18.40 10.19
C ILE A 178 2.03 -17.51 11.37
N TRP A 179 1.88 -16.20 11.14
CA TRP A 179 1.47 -15.26 12.18
C TRP A 179 0.07 -15.54 12.71
N ALA A 180 -0.89 -15.86 11.84
CA ALA A 180 -2.26 -16.18 12.22
C ALA A 180 -2.35 -17.48 13.02
N ILE A 181 -1.60 -18.52 12.66
CA ILE A 181 -1.54 -19.78 13.42
C ILE A 181 -0.91 -19.53 14.81
N ALA A 182 0.11 -18.68 14.88
CA ALA A 182 0.74 -18.35 16.16
C ALA A 182 -0.20 -17.54 17.07
N ALA A 183 -0.98 -16.62 16.50
CA ALA A 183 -1.91 -15.75 17.22
C ALA A 183 -3.24 -16.42 17.58
N GLU A 184 -3.80 -17.25 16.68
CA GLU A 184 -5.09 -17.90 16.82
C GLU A 184 -4.97 -19.40 16.54
N ARG A 185 -4.83 -20.17 17.62
CA ARG A 185 -4.69 -21.64 17.57
C ARG A 185 -6.04 -22.36 17.56
N ASN A 186 -7.15 -21.67 17.81
CA ASN A 186 -8.46 -22.32 17.89
C ASN A 186 -9.01 -22.62 16.48
N PRO A 187 -9.29 -23.89 16.13
CA PRO A 187 -9.75 -24.27 14.80
C PRO A 187 -11.16 -23.75 14.46
N SER A 188 -11.95 -23.33 15.46
CA SER A 188 -13.25 -22.69 15.25
C SER A 188 -13.14 -21.33 14.57
N ALA A 189 -12.09 -20.55 14.85
CA ALA A 189 -11.85 -19.24 14.24
C ALA A 189 -11.43 -19.32 12.77
N TRP A 190 -11.00 -20.50 12.31
CA TRP A 190 -10.62 -20.79 10.92
C TRP A 190 -11.82 -21.25 10.06
N LYS A 191 -13.02 -21.39 10.64
CA LYS A 191 -14.20 -21.75 9.86
C LYS A 191 -14.67 -20.54 9.06
N LEU A 192 -14.44 -20.57 7.75
CA LEU A 192 -14.97 -19.58 6.82
C LEU A 192 -16.41 -19.95 6.42
N GLY A 193 -17.37 -19.12 6.80
CA GLY A 193 -18.78 -19.28 6.39
C GLY A 193 -19.04 -18.74 4.98
N TRP A 194 -20.07 -19.25 4.32
CA TRP A 194 -20.56 -18.81 3.00
C TRP A 194 -21.38 -17.51 3.07
N ASP A 195 -20.85 -16.52 3.79
CA ASP A 195 -21.54 -15.27 4.11
C ASP A 195 -20.73 -14.05 3.61
N VAL A 196 -21.03 -12.88 4.17
CA VAL A 196 -20.29 -11.62 3.93
C VAL A 196 -18.77 -11.78 4.13
N HIS A 197 -18.34 -12.72 4.99
CA HIS A 197 -16.93 -13.07 5.18
C HIS A 197 -16.27 -13.56 3.87
N LEU A 198 -16.91 -14.50 3.17
CA LEU A 198 -16.40 -15.02 1.90
C LEU A 198 -16.42 -13.94 0.81
N LEU A 199 -17.51 -13.16 0.73
CA LEU A 199 -17.61 -12.06 -0.24
C LEU A 199 -16.48 -11.04 -0.04
N ALA A 200 -16.20 -10.66 1.21
CA ALA A 200 -15.13 -9.73 1.55
C ALA A 200 -13.75 -10.30 1.18
N VAL A 201 -13.51 -11.59 1.46
CA VAL A 201 -12.26 -12.27 1.09
C VAL A 201 -12.10 -12.34 -0.44
N ILE A 202 -13.14 -12.69 -1.18
CA ILE A 202 -13.09 -12.76 -2.65
C ILE A 202 -12.85 -11.38 -3.25
N TYR A 203 -13.58 -10.36 -2.81
CA TYR A 203 -13.38 -8.99 -3.25
C TYR A 203 -11.94 -8.54 -2.98
N CYS A 204 -11.48 -8.69 -1.73
CA CYS A 204 -10.15 -8.24 -1.32
C CYS A 204 -9.02 -9.08 -1.92
N GLY A 205 -9.25 -10.36 -2.21
CA GLY A 205 -8.25 -11.27 -2.77
C GLY A 205 -8.15 -11.17 -4.29
N VAL A 206 -9.29 -11.16 -4.99
CA VAL A 206 -9.32 -11.21 -6.45
C VAL A 206 -9.25 -9.81 -7.07
N ILE A 207 -10.14 -8.90 -6.65
CA ILE A 207 -10.23 -7.57 -7.29
C ILE A 207 -9.02 -6.71 -6.92
N VAL A 208 -8.63 -6.72 -5.65
CA VAL A 208 -7.45 -5.94 -5.24
C VAL A 208 -6.17 -6.58 -5.81
N ALA A 209 -5.93 -7.87 -5.57
CA ALA A 209 -4.65 -8.43 -5.99
C ALA A 209 -4.52 -8.54 -7.51
N GLY A 210 -5.62 -8.82 -8.22
CA GLY A 210 -5.63 -8.90 -9.67
C GLY A 210 -5.55 -7.55 -10.35
N ILE A 211 -6.55 -6.70 -10.12
CA ILE A 211 -6.71 -5.46 -10.88
C ILE A 211 -5.92 -4.33 -10.24
N THR A 212 -6.00 -4.17 -8.92
CA THR A 212 -5.42 -3.00 -8.24
C THR A 212 -3.90 -3.05 -8.26
N TYR A 213 -3.29 -4.16 -7.85
CA TYR A 213 -1.83 -4.27 -7.88
C TYR A 213 -1.26 -4.19 -9.30
N TRP A 214 -1.96 -4.76 -10.29
CA TRP A 214 -1.54 -4.62 -11.68
C TRP A 214 -1.60 -3.17 -12.17
N LEU A 215 -2.72 -2.47 -11.95
CA LEU A 215 -2.87 -1.05 -12.31
C LEU A 215 -1.87 -0.17 -11.57
N GLN A 216 -1.58 -0.49 -10.31
CA GLN A 216 -0.61 0.22 -9.50
C GLN A 216 0.79 0.04 -10.05
N VAL A 217 1.23 -1.19 -10.33
CA VAL A 217 2.53 -1.47 -10.95
C VAL A 217 2.64 -0.79 -12.32
N TRP A 218 1.59 -0.84 -13.13
CA TRP A 218 1.53 -0.15 -14.42
C TRP A 218 1.66 1.38 -14.29
N THR A 219 1.00 1.97 -13.29
CA THR A 219 1.08 3.42 -13.03
C THR A 219 2.47 3.80 -12.52
N ILE A 220 3.06 2.99 -11.64
CA ILE A 220 4.42 3.18 -11.13
C ILE A 220 5.44 3.14 -12.28
N GLU A 221 5.26 2.24 -13.24
CA GLU A 221 6.12 2.17 -14.42
C GLU A 221 6.02 3.43 -15.28
N LYS A 222 4.81 3.97 -15.47
CA LYS A 222 4.57 5.14 -16.34
C LYS A 222 4.92 6.48 -15.69
N LYS A 223 4.58 6.68 -14.42
CA LYS A 223 4.71 7.99 -13.72
C LYS A 223 5.59 7.97 -12.48
N GLY A 224 6.10 6.79 -12.11
CA GLY A 224 6.92 6.61 -10.93
C GLY A 224 6.12 6.34 -9.64
N PRO A 225 6.80 5.87 -8.59
CA PRO A 225 6.17 5.51 -7.31
C PRO A 225 5.62 6.71 -6.54
N VAL A 226 6.25 7.88 -6.67
CA VAL A 226 5.80 9.12 -6.02
C VAL A 226 4.41 9.53 -6.53
N PHE A 227 4.13 9.36 -7.82
CA PHE A 227 2.81 9.66 -8.38
C PHE A 227 1.71 8.83 -7.70
N THR A 228 1.98 7.55 -7.45
CA THR A 228 1.02 6.66 -6.78
C THR A 228 0.76 7.10 -5.34
N ALA A 229 1.83 7.48 -4.61
CA ALA A 229 1.76 7.87 -3.20
C ALA A 229 0.85 9.08 -2.97
N ILE A 230 0.84 10.06 -3.88
CA ILE A 230 0.03 11.29 -3.79
C ILE A 230 -1.47 11.00 -3.74
N PHE A 231 -1.94 9.92 -4.37
CA PHE A 231 -3.35 9.55 -4.39
C PHE A 231 -3.79 8.74 -3.15
N THR A 232 -2.85 8.22 -2.34
CA THR A 232 -3.18 7.38 -1.17
C THR A 232 -4.17 8.03 -0.19
N PRO A 233 -4.08 9.34 0.13
CA PRO A 233 -5.05 9.97 1.04
C PRO A 233 -6.47 10.00 0.47
N LEU A 234 -6.64 9.91 -0.85
CA LEU A 234 -7.97 9.91 -1.47
C LEU A 234 -8.79 8.68 -1.07
N ALA A 235 -8.16 7.50 -0.96
CA ALA A 235 -8.86 6.31 -0.47
C ALA A 235 -9.36 6.51 0.97
N LEU A 236 -8.63 7.23 1.83
CA LEU A 236 -9.08 7.53 3.19
C LEU A 236 -10.31 8.44 3.18
N VAL A 237 -10.31 9.48 2.35
CA VAL A 237 -11.46 10.40 2.19
C VAL A 237 -12.70 9.64 1.69
N ILE A 238 -12.55 8.85 0.62
CA ILE A 238 -13.65 8.04 0.08
C ILE A 238 -14.16 7.06 1.15
N THR A 239 -13.26 6.34 1.83
CA THR A 239 -13.61 5.39 2.89
C THR A 239 -14.37 6.08 4.02
N ALA A 240 -13.93 7.26 4.48
CA ALA A 240 -14.58 7.99 5.55
C ALA A 240 -16.02 8.40 5.17
N ILE A 241 -16.20 8.91 3.95
CA ILE A 241 -17.52 9.29 3.43
C ILE A 241 -18.45 8.07 3.38
N PHE A 242 -18.03 6.99 2.72
CA PHE A 242 -18.86 5.78 2.61
C PHE A 242 -19.08 5.08 3.97
N SER A 243 -18.09 5.06 4.86
CA SER A 243 -18.23 4.51 6.21
C SER A 243 -19.28 5.27 7.01
N ALA A 244 -19.31 6.61 6.90
CA ALA A 244 -20.31 7.43 7.56
C ALA A 244 -21.73 7.13 7.05
N PHE A 245 -21.91 6.95 5.73
CA PHE A 245 -23.22 6.61 5.17
C PHE A 245 -23.66 5.18 5.51
N LEU A 246 -22.76 4.19 5.41
CA LEU A 246 -23.08 2.78 5.57
C LEU A 246 -23.27 2.36 7.03
N TRP A 247 -22.42 2.82 7.94
CA TRP A 247 -22.50 2.47 9.37
C TRP A 247 -23.27 3.49 10.21
N LYS A 248 -23.71 4.61 9.62
CA LYS A 248 -24.33 5.74 10.35
C LYS A 248 -23.51 6.15 11.59
N GLU A 249 -22.20 6.00 11.53
CA GLU A 249 -21.30 6.38 12.61
C GLU A 249 -21.31 7.90 12.78
N THR A 250 -21.30 8.36 14.04
CA THR A 250 -21.22 9.78 14.34
C THR A 250 -19.85 10.31 13.93
N LEU A 251 -19.83 11.08 12.84
CA LEU A 251 -18.62 11.79 12.39
C LEU A 251 -18.26 12.83 13.43
N HIS A 252 -17.10 12.64 14.06
CA HIS A 252 -16.55 13.60 14.99
C HIS A 252 -15.96 14.78 14.21
N TRP A 253 -16.00 15.99 14.78
CA TRP A 253 -15.44 17.20 14.16
C TRP A 253 -13.97 17.05 13.74
N GLY A 254 -13.17 16.26 14.48
CA GLY A 254 -11.80 15.95 14.12
C GLY A 254 -11.65 15.15 12.80
N SER A 255 -12.60 14.26 12.49
CA SER A 255 -12.60 13.51 11.23
C SER A 255 -12.95 14.42 10.05
N VAL A 256 -13.91 15.34 10.24
CA VAL A 256 -14.27 16.34 9.24
C VAL A 256 -13.09 17.27 8.95
N ALA A 257 -12.44 17.79 9.99
CA ALA A 257 -11.23 18.61 9.85
C ALA A 257 -10.09 17.84 9.16
N GLY A 258 -9.92 16.56 9.48
CA GLY A 258 -8.95 15.67 8.83
C GLY A 258 -9.21 15.50 7.33
N VAL A 259 -10.47 15.29 6.92
CA VAL A 259 -10.85 15.19 5.50
C VAL A 259 -10.54 16.49 4.75
N VAL A 260 -10.86 17.65 5.34
CA VAL A 260 -10.56 18.96 4.74
C VAL A 260 -9.04 19.13 4.54
N LEU A 261 -8.23 18.79 5.55
CA LEU A 261 -6.77 18.84 5.45
C LEU A 261 -6.22 17.89 4.38
N LEU A 262 -6.74 16.66 4.29
CA LEU A 262 -6.32 15.70 3.26
C LEU A 262 -6.64 16.20 1.85
N VAL A 263 -7.84 16.74 1.63
CA VAL A 263 -8.25 17.31 0.33
C VAL A 263 -7.40 18.53 -0.02
N GLY A 264 -7.16 19.43 0.93
CA GLY A 264 -6.30 20.60 0.74
C GLY A 264 -4.86 20.22 0.38
N GLY A 265 -4.29 19.24 1.08
CA GLY A 265 -2.95 18.71 0.78
C GLY A 265 -2.87 18.09 -0.62
N LEU A 266 -3.84 17.26 -1.00
CA LEU A 266 -3.90 16.61 -2.31
C LEU A 266 -4.04 17.64 -3.45
N TYR A 267 -4.89 18.66 -3.25
CA TYR A 267 -5.05 19.77 -4.19
C TYR A 267 -3.75 20.56 -4.37
N SER A 268 -3.06 20.92 -3.28
CA SER A 268 -1.78 21.62 -3.33
C SER A 268 -0.73 20.87 -4.14
N VAL A 269 -0.64 19.55 -3.95
CA VAL A 269 0.30 18.71 -4.71
C VAL A 269 -0.07 18.62 -6.20
N LEU A 270 -1.34 18.42 -6.53
CA LEU A 270 -1.81 18.40 -7.92
C LEU A 270 -1.57 19.74 -8.61
N TRP A 271 -1.80 20.85 -7.91
CA TRP A 271 -1.50 22.20 -8.38
C TRP A 271 -0.01 22.40 -8.64
N GLY A 272 0.84 21.92 -7.73
CA GLY A 272 2.29 21.92 -7.89
C GLY A 272 2.74 21.18 -9.15
N LYS A 273 2.26 19.94 -9.35
CA LYS A 273 2.60 19.15 -10.55
C LYS A 273 2.06 19.77 -11.83
N LYS A 274 0.84 20.32 -11.83
CA LYS A 274 0.29 21.03 -13.00
C LYS A 274 1.19 22.19 -13.42
N LYS A 275 1.71 22.95 -12.45
CA LYS A 275 2.62 24.07 -12.72
C LYS A 275 3.99 23.62 -13.24
N GLU A 276 4.48 22.45 -12.81
CA GLU A 276 5.69 21.82 -13.37
C GLU A 276 5.48 21.38 -14.83
N ASP A 277 4.36 20.70 -15.12
CA ASP A 277 4.02 20.24 -16.47
C ASP A 277 3.82 21.44 -17.44
N GLU A 278 3.17 22.51 -16.99
CA GLU A 278 3.00 23.75 -17.76
C GLU A 278 4.33 24.47 -18.04
N LYS A 279 5.27 24.43 -17.09
CA LYS A 279 6.63 24.98 -17.28
C LYS A 279 7.44 24.16 -18.29
N MET A 280 7.36 22.83 -18.25
CA MET A 280 8.03 21.96 -19.24
C MET A 280 7.53 22.24 -20.66
N VAL A 281 6.20 22.31 -20.85
CA VAL A 281 5.60 22.61 -22.16
C VAL A 281 6.02 24.00 -22.65
N ARG A 282 6.09 25.00 -21.76
CA ARG A 282 6.53 26.36 -22.09
C ARG A 282 8.01 26.43 -22.50
N ASN A 283 8.89 25.68 -21.83
CA ASN A 283 10.31 25.59 -22.17
C ASN A 283 10.56 24.86 -23.50
N GLU A 284 9.79 23.82 -23.83
CA GLU A 284 9.88 23.14 -25.12
C GLU A 284 9.34 24.01 -26.28
N GLN A 285 8.39 24.90 -26.02
CA GLN A 285 7.81 25.78 -27.04
C GLN A 285 8.63 27.06 -27.29
N ASN A 286 9.59 27.39 -26.41
CA ASN A 286 10.46 28.54 -26.55
C ASN A 286 11.92 28.22 -26.18
N PRO A 287 12.63 27.41 -27.00
CA PRO A 287 14.01 27.01 -26.72
C PRO A 287 15.03 28.15 -26.84
N GLY A 288 14.62 29.35 -27.29
CA GLY A 288 15.48 30.51 -27.51
C GLY A 288 15.77 31.33 -26.24
N THR A 289 14.83 31.46 -25.32
CA THR A 289 14.94 32.41 -24.20
C THR A 289 15.92 31.94 -23.12
N ASN A 290 16.02 30.63 -22.88
CA ASN A 290 16.94 30.10 -21.84
C ASN A 290 18.42 30.21 -22.26
N LYS A 291 18.73 30.32 -23.56
CA LYS A 291 20.11 30.58 -24.01
C LYS A 291 20.49 32.05 -23.86
N GLU A 292 19.57 32.98 -24.12
CA GLU A 292 19.81 34.41 -23.92
C GLU A 292 19.93 34.78 -22.43
N GLU A 293 19.17 34.13 -21.56
CA GLU A 293 19.22 34.38 -20.10
C GLU A 293 20.53 33.86 -19.48
N ILE A 294 21.02 32.68 -19.90
CA ILE A 294 22.33 32.14 -19.50
C ILE A 294 23.50 32.98 -20.06
N VAL A 295 23.37 33.49 -21.30
CA VAL A 295 24.38 34.37 -21.90
C VAL A 295 24.39 35.74 -21.22
N LEU A 296 23.22 36.32 -20.87
CA LEU A 296 23.17 37.57 -20.12
C LEU A 296 23.79 37.42 -18.73
N GLU A 297 23.45 36.37 -17.96
CA GLU A 297 24.06 36.14 -16.64
C GLU A 297 25.58 35.99 -16.71
N CYS A 298 26.11 35.29 -17.72
CA CYS A 298 27.56 35.19 -17.94
C CYS A 298 28.21 36.53 -18.32
N ILE A 299 27.53 37.42 -19.04
CA ILE A 299 28.08 38.73 -19.45
C ILE A 299 28.03 39.75 -18.30
N THR A 300 27.03 39.71 -17.43
CA THR A 300 26.95 40.64 -16.28
C THR A 300 27.88 40.30 -15.11
N HIS A 301 28.44 39.09 -15.07
CA HIS A 301 29.32 38.61 -14.01
C HIS A 301 30.82 38.61 -14.38
N GLN A 302 31.20 39.24 -15.50
CA GLN A 302 32.59 39.43 -15.93
C GLN A 302 32.95 40.91 -15.95
#